data_AF-A0A1G4BIS1-F1
#
_entry.id   AF-A0A1G4BIS1-F1
#
_cell.length_a   1.000
_cell.length_b   1.000
_cell.length_c   1.000
_cell.angle_alpha   90.00
_cell.angle_beta   90.00
_cell.angle_gamma   90.00
#
_symmetry.space_group_name_H-M   'P 1'
#
loop_
_entity.id
_entity.type
_entity.pdbx_description
1 polymer ?
#
loop_
_entity_poly.entity_id
_entity_poly.type
_entity_poly.pdbx_seq_one_letter_code
_entity_poly.pdbx_strand_id
1 'polypeptide(L)'
;MSVAITTSSASQLLHEEPIASSNACGVGPELDQAVVSCILKQEAISVTLDGPAIFIVSMTLTLIIHFLEPKIAETLIVIVPILLLVRNDYHNFLGLGPGGTPSTFQGYVRIAWLRLWALRDPFTAPEPRPNTLPRRGILRQEGGDLSRLLPYRPGPRPHVAGIAPQRQLDQHGTVPHYHALRTTLKKLAVTNPARFGTARSCLEKHGLGLFARHPLNVSCNGEICHVHDSDHSLHMNLHPEDIREVLAKGWGQRHPLAWKGRLVRMPVPEEFVMVYAPRDDHELKIVCRIIEAAIWYVVSERTDIQVERAA
;
A
#
# COMPACT_ATOMS: atom_id res chain seq x y z
N MET A 1 -19.13 43.41 -3.13
CA MET A 1 -20.50 43.27 -3.65
C MET A 1 -20.49 42.25 -4.76
N SER A 2 -20.98 41.04 -4.49
CA SER A 2 -21.70 40.19 -5.44
C SER A 2 -22.26 39.03 -4.64
N VAL A 3 -23.59 38.96 -4.60
CA VAL A 3 -24.42 37.99 -3.89
C VAL A 3 -24.86 36.97 -4.93
N ALA A 4 -24.79 35.68 -4.60
CA ALA A 4 -25.57 34.65 -5.28
C ALA A 4 -26.24 33.79 -4.22
N ILE A 5 -27.55 33.99 -4.08
CA ILE A 5 -28.48 33.15 -3.33
C ILE A 5 -29.09 32.20 -4.36
N THR A 6 -29.19 30.92 -4.04
CA THR A 6 -30.16 30.03 -4.70
C THR A 6 -30.71 29.06 -3.67
N THR A 7 -31.99 29.22 -3.39
CA THR A 7 -32.85 28.33 -2.62
C THR A 7 -33.58 27.38 -3.57
N SER A 8 -33.77 26.13 -3.19
CA SER A 8 -34.98 25.36 -3.57
C SER A 8 -35.15 24.15 -2.66
N SER A 9 -36.43 23.84 -2.40
CA SER A 9 -37.01 23.08 -1.30
C SER A 9 -37.17 21.58 -1.57
N ALA A 10 -37.38 20.84 -0.48
CA ALA A 10 -37.74 19.42 -0.43
C ALA A 10 -39.15 19.11 -0.99
N SER A 11 -39.37 17.87 -1.45
CA SER A 11 -40.53 17.02 -1.09
C SER A 11 -40.46 15.58 -1.67
N GLN A 12 -40.58 14.62 -0.76
CA GLN A 12 -41.37 13.36 -0.73
C GLN A 12 -41.48 12.39 -1.93
N LEU A 13 -41.09 11.14 -1.61
CA LEU A 13 -41.78 9.83 -1.81
C LEU A 13 -42.55 9.57 -3.11
N LEU A 14 -42.21 8.47 -3.78
CA LEU A 14 -43.19 7.46 -4.21
C LEU A 14 -42.52 6.08 -4.40
N HIS A 15 -43.28 5.09 -3.94
CA HIS A 15 -43.09 3.64 -3.98
C HIS A 15 -43.07 3.09 -5.40
N GLU A 16 -42.22 2.10 -5.69
CA GLU A 16 -42.50 1.05 -6.68
C GLU A 16 -41.76 -0.24 -6.27
N GLU A 17 -42.52 -1.28 -5.93
CA GLU A 17 -42.07 -2.68 -6.00
C GLU A 17 -42.44 -3.25 -7.37
N PRO A 18 -41.69 -4.25 -7.87
CA PRO A 18 -42.36 -5.54 -8.02
C PRO A 18 -41.51 -6.80 -7.78
N ILE A 19 -42.16 -7.76 -7.11
CA ILE A 19 -42.28 -9.19 -7.46
C ILE A 19 -41.06 -10.11 -7.25
N ALA A 20 -41.31 -11.09 -6.38
CA ALA A 20 -40.48 -12.24 -6.04
C ALA A 20 -40.17 -13.17 -7.23
N SER A 21 -38.95 -13.70 -7.26
CA SER A 21 -38.72 -15.08 -7.69
C SER A 21 -37.62 -15.73 -6.83
N SER A 22 -37.97 -16.89 -6.29
CA SER A 22 -37.16 -17.78 -5.48
C SER A 22 -36.09 -18.48 -6.32
N ASN A 23 -34.83 -18.44 -5.87
CA ASN A 23 -33.86 -19.54 -6.03
C ASN A 23 -32.67 -19.28 -5.09
N ALA A 24 -32.79 -19.72 -3.84
CA ALA A 24 -31.68 -19.75 -2.89
C ALA A 24 -30.86 -21.02 -3.10
N CYS A 25 -29.72 -20.89 -3.79
CA CYS A 25 -28.62 -21.86 -3.70
C CYS A 25 -27.38 -21.07 -3.28
N GLY A 26 -26.77 -21.49 -2.18
CA GLY A 26 -25.77 -20.73 -1.43
C GLY A 26 -24.55 -20.33 -2.26
N VAL A 27 -24.28 -19.04 -2.31
CA VAL A 27 -23.00 -18.47 -2.72
C VAL A 27 -22.49 -17.68 -1.51
N GLY A 28 -21.32 -18.09 -1.01
CA GLY A 28 -20.75 -17.64 0.25
C GLY A 28 -20.28 -16.17 0.26
N PRO A 29 -19.79 -15.69 1.42
CA PRO A 29 -19.51 -14.27 1.71
C PRO A 29 -18.29 -13.69 0.97
N GLU A 30 -17.75 -14.35 -0.07
CA GLU A 30 -16.58 -13.86 -0.82
C GLU A 30 -16.90 -12.77 -1.86
N LEU A 31 -18.16 -12.61 -2.26
CA LEU A 31 -18.55 -11.62 -3.28
C LEU A 31 -18.70 -10.18 -2.71
N ASP A 32 -19.10 -10.06 -1.45
CA ASP A 32 -19.43 -8.76 -0.84
C ASP A 32 -18.23 -7.94 -0.38
N GLN A 33 -17.05 -8.56 -0.22
CA GLN A 33 -15.83 -7.86 0.16
C GLN A 33 -15.13 -7.14 -1.01
N ALA A 34 -15.56 -7.36 -2.25
CA ALA A 34 -14.95 -6.79 -3.45
C ALA A 34 -15.51 -5.43 -3.88
N VAL A 35 -16.55 -4.90 -3.20
CA VAL A 35 -17.26 -3.68 -3.64
C VAL A 35 -16.66 -2.39 -3.05
N VAL A 36 -15.78 -2.47 -2.05
CA VAL A 36 -15.23 -1.26 -1.41
C VAL A 36 -13.92 -0.87 -2.07
N SER A 37 -14.00 -0.12 -3.18
CA SER A 37 -12.90 0.75 -3.59
C SER A 37 -12.76 1.84 -2.52
N CYS A 38 -11.99 1.56 -1.46
CA CYS A 38 -11.79 2.51 -0.39
C CYS A 38 -10.92 3.64 -0.93
N ILE A 39 -11.48 4.84 -1.10
CA ILE A 39 -10.67 6.02 -1.42
C ILE A 39 -9.87 6.36 -0.16
N LEU A 40 -8.64 5.86 -0.11
CA LEU A 40 -7.70 6.17 0.95
C LEU A 40 -7.29 7.64 0.83
N LYS A 41 -7.64 8.44 1.84
CA LYS A 41 -7.24 9.85 1.93
C LYS A 41 -6.30 10.05 3.10
N GLN A 42 -5.35 10.95 2.92
CA GLN A 42 -4.49 11.44 3.99
C GLN A 42 -4.77 12.94 4.11
N GLU A 43 -5.21 13.37 5.29
CA GLU A 43 -5.51 14.77 5.54
C GLU A 43 -4.28 15.46 6.10
N ALA A 44 -3.79 16.46 5.34
CA ALA A 44 -2.79 17.37 5.85
C ALA A 44 -3.38 18.16 7.02
N ILE A 45 -2.58 18.39 8.07
CA ILE A 45 -3.02 19.29 9.13
C ILE A 45 -3.22 20.68 8.53
N SER A 46 -4.46 21.14 8.57
CA SER A 46 -4.82 22.48 8.14
C SER A 46 -5.68 23.10 9.22
N VAL A 47 -5.35 24.34 9.56
CA VAL A 47 -6.10 25.12 10.55
C VAL A 47 -6.62 26.34 9.81
N THR A 48 -7.93 26.35 9.54
CA THR A 48 -8.60 27.53 8.99
C THR A 48 -9.12 28.38 10.15
N LEU A 49 -8.52 29.55 10.34
CA LEU A 49 -8.94 30.51 11.37
C LEU A 49 -9.79 31.60 10.72
N ASP A 50 -11.09 31.62 11.00
CA ASP A 50 -11.98 32.72 10.64
C ASP A 50 -11.89 33.87 11.67
N GLY A 51 -12.51 35.02 11.38
CA GLY A 51 -12.45 36.20 12.24
C GLY A 51 -12.79 35.89 13.72
N PRO A 52 -13.92 35.22 14.01
CA PRO A 52 -14.26 34.78 15.36
C PRO A 52 -13.23 33.83 15.97
N ALA A 53 -12.73 32.83 15.24
CA ALA A 53 -11.74 31.89 15.75
C ALA A 53 -10.41 32.58 16.08
N ILE A 54 -9.95 33.53 15.24
CA ILE A 54 -8.75 34.34 15.53
C ILE A 54 -8.93 35.10 16.84
N PHE A 55 -10.10 35.75 17.03
CA PHE A 55 -10.38 36.51 18.24
C PHE A 55 -10.39 35.60 19.47
N ILE A 56 -11.08 34.46 19.41
CA ILE A 56 -11.15 33.49 20.51
C ILE A 56 -9.77 32.96 20.85
N VAL A 57 -9.00 32.47 19.87
CA VAL A 57 -7.65 31.93 20.09
C VAL A 57 -6.73 32.99 20.70
N SER A 58 -6.78 34.22 20.20
CA SER A 58 -5.95 35.33 20.71
C SER A 58 -6.32 35.71 22.14
N MET A 59 -7.62 35.80 22.44
CA MET A 59 -8.12 36.11 23.78
C MET A 59 -7.75 34.98 24.76
N THR A 60 -7.98 33.72 24.38
CA THR A 60 -7.62 32.55 25.19
C THR A 60 -6.11 32.50 25.45
N LEU A 61 -5.27 32.74 24.45
CA LEU A 61 -3.81 32.78 24.62
C LEU A 61 -3.39 33.89 25.59
N THR A 62 -3.99 35.07 25.47
CA THR A 62 -3.74 36.21 26.37
C THR A 62 -4.13 35.87 27.80
N LEU A 63 -5.31 35.27 28.01
CA LEU A 63 -5.76 34.83 29.33
C LEU A 63 -4.83 33.76 29.91
N ILE A 64 -4.39 32.80 29.10
CA ILE A 64 -3.47 31.75 29.56
C ILE A 64 -2.16 32.35 30.06
N ILE A 65 -1.58 33.29 29.31
CA ILE A 65 -0.31 33.93 29.67
C ILE A 65 -0.41 34.78 30.94
N HIS A 66 -1.54 35.46 31.16
CA HIS A 66 -1.68 36.39 32.28
C HIS A 66 -2.17 35.73 33.58
N PHE A 67 -2.97 34.67 33.50
CA PHE A 67 -3.64 34.09 34.66
C PHE A 67 -3.09 32.73 35.11
N LEU A 68 -2.30 32.04 34.28
CA LEU A 68 -1.63 30.80 34.67
C LEU A 68 -0.16 31.05 35.04
N GLU A 69 0.40 30.15 35.84
CA GLU A 69 1.83 30.15 36.12
C GLU A 69 2.63 30.01 34.81
N PRO A 70 3.77 30.73 34.67
CA PRO A 70 4.54 30.75 33.42
C PRO A 70 4.89 29.36 32.89
N LYS A 71 5.28 28.43 33.77
CA LYS A 71 5.65 27.06 33.39
C LYS A 71 4.47 26.26 32.84
N ILE A 72 3.28 26.47 33.39
CA ILE A 72 2.05 25.81 32.93
C ILE A 72 1.64 26.40 31.57
N ALA A 73 1.65 27.73 31.44
CA ALA A 73 1.33 28.41 30.19
C ALA A 73 2.28 28.00 29.05
N GLU A 74 3.60 28.00 29.27
CA GLU A 74 4.62 27.52 28.33
C GLU A 74 4.34 26.09 27.88
N THR A 75 4.07 25.18 28.84
CA THR A 75 3.79 23.77 28.56
C THR A 75 2.52 23.62 27.71
N LEU A 76 1.45 24.35 28.02
CA LEU A 76 0.19 24.27 27.28
C LEU A 76 0.34 24.76 25.83
N ILE A 77 1.05 25.86 25.62
CA ILE A 77 1.30 26.44 24.30
C ILE A 77 2.06 25.46 23.40
N VAL A 78 3.01 24.70 23.96
CA VAL A 78 3.79 23.70 23.22
C VAL A 78 3.02 22.39 23.03
N ILE A 79 2.35 21.89 24.08
CA ILE A 79 1.76 20.55 24.06
C ILE A 79 0.49 20.49 23.21
N VAL A 80 -0.31 21.56 23.15
CA VAL A 80 -1.59 21.55 22.42
C VAL A 80 -1.38 21.32 20.91
N PRO A 81 -0.49 22.06 20.20
CA PRO A 81 -0.19 21.77 18.80
C PRO A 81 0.37 20.37 18.58
N ILE A 82 1.23 19.87 19.48
CA ILE A 82 1.78 18.52 19.40
C ILE A 82 0.67 17.47 19.52
N LEU A 83 -0.26 17.62 20.44
CA LEU A 83 -1.40 16.72 20.60
C LEU A 83 -2.32 16.73 19.37
N LEU A 84 -2.54 17.90 18.76
CA LEU A 84 -3.30 18.02 17.51
C LEU A 84 -2.58 17.31 16.34
N LEU A 85 -1.26 17.45 16.24
CA LEU A 85 -0.45 16.74 15.24
C LEU A 85 -0.51 15.23 15.43
N VAL A 86 -0.32 14.75 16.67
CA VAL A 86 -0.41 13.32 17.01
C VAL A 86 -1.80 12.78 16.74
N ARG A 87 -2.85 13.53 17.08
CA ARG A 87 -4.24 13.14 16.80
C ARG A 87 -4.49 13.02 15.30
N ASN A 88 -4.07 14.01 14.50
CA ASN A 88 -4.23 13.98 13.05
C ASN A 88 -3.46 12.81 12.41
N ASP A 89 -2.19 12.64 12.79
CA ASP A 89 -1.35 11.53 12.30
C ASP A 89 -1.91 10.16 12.73
N TYR A 90 -2.50 10.06 13.94
CA TYR A 90 -3.18 8.84 14.38
C TYR A 90 -4.43 8.55 13.54
N HIS A 91 -5.27 9.55 13.24
CA HIS A 91 -6.43 9.36 12.37
C HIS A 91 -6.01 8.99 10.94
N ASN A 92 -4.95 9.60 10.41
CA ASN A 92 -4.37 9.23 9.12
C ASN A 92 -3.85 7.78 9.12
N PHE A 93 -3.21 7.35 10.21
CA PHE A 93 -2.80 5.95 10.39
C PHE A 93 -3.98 4.99 10.40
N LEU A 94 -5.06 5.31 11.13
CA LEU A 94 -6.30 4.51 11.10
C LEU A 94 -6.95 4.50 9.71
N GLY A 95 -6.90 5.62 8.99
CA GLY A 95 -7.46 5.79 7.66
C GLY A 95 -6.77 4.96 6.57
N LEU A 96 -5.55 4.48 6.81
CA LEU A 96 -4.87 3.51 5.91
C LEU A 96 -5.47 2.09 5.97
N GLY A 97 -6.36 1.85 6.94
CA GLY A 97 -7.04 0.57 7.12
C GLY A 97 -6.21 -0.47 7.89
N PRO A 98 -6.67 -1.73 7.91
CA PRO A 98 -5.95 -2.82 8.57
C PRO A 98 -4.71 -3.23 7.78
N GLY A 99 -3.69 -3.75 8.46
CA GLY A 99 -2.48 -4.29 7.81
C GLY A 99 -1.64 -5.13 8.79
N GLY A 100 -0.34 -5.26 8.54
CA GLY A 100 0.57 -6.03 9.40
C GLY A 100 0.67 -5.52 10.85
N THR A 101 0.50 -4.20 11.04
CA THR A 101 0.47 -3.55 12.36
C THR A 101 -0.98 -3.32 12.79
N PRO A 102 -1.37 -3.68 14.02
CA PRO A 102 -2.74 -3.43 14.51
C PRO A 102 -3.11 -1.94 14.49
N SER A 103 -4.34 -1.63 14.09
CA SER A 103 -4.92 -0.28 14.09
C SER A 103 -5.31 0.19 15.51
N THR A 104 -4.34 0.15 16.42
CA THR A 104 -4.47 0.59 17.82
C THR A 104 -3.45 1.68 18.11
N PHE A 105 -3.62 2.41 19.21
CA PHE A 105 -2.67 3.43 19.63
C PHE A 105 -1.25 2.85 19.87
N GLN A 106 -1.16 1.63 20.41
CA GLN A 106 0.14 0.95 20.56
C GLN A 106 0.78 0.66 19.19
N GLY A 107 -0.02 0.24 18.20
CA GLY A 107 0.43 0.09 16.83
C GLY A 107 0.94 1.40 16.25
N TYR A 108 0.21 2.49 16.46
CA TYR A 108 0.62 3.84 16.07
C TYR A 108 1.97 4.25 16.67
N VAL A 109 2.17 4.10 17.98
CA VAL A 109 3.45 4.43 18.64
C VAL A 109 4.60 3.61 18.05
N ARG A 110 4.38 2.33 17.76
CA ARG A 110 5.36 1.48 17.08
C ARG A 110 5.70 2.00 15.67
N ILE A 111 4.70 2.44 14.92
CA ILE A 111 4.88 3.04 13.59
C ILE A 111 5.63 4.37 13.69
N ALA A 112 5.26 5.24 14.62
CA ALA A 112 5.94 6.51 14.85
C ALA A 112 7.43 6.29 15.16
N TRP A 113 7.77 5.30 16.00
CA TRP A 113 9.16 4.91 16.25
C TRP A 113 9.86 4.42 14.98
N LEU A 114 9.28 3.48 14.24
CA LEU A 114 9.87 2.94 13.01
C LEU A 114 10.04 4.01 11.92
N ARG A 115 9.15 5.00 11.87
CA ARG A 115 9.18 6.10 10.89
C ARG A 115 10.41 6.99 11.05
N LEU A 116 10.94 7.16 12.26
CA LEU A 116 12.20 7.87 12.51
C LEU A 116 13.40 7.22 11.79
N TRP A 117 13.28 5.94 11.49
CA TRP A 117 14.30 5.10 10.88
C TRP A 117 13.94 4.72 9.45
N ALA A 118 12.88 5.27 8.86
CA ALA A 118 12.48 4.94 7.50
C ALA A 118 13.51 5.45 6.48
N LEU A 119 13.62 4.74 5.35
CA LEU A 119 14.36 5.21 4.18
C LEU A 119 13.84 6.58 3.75
N ARG A 120 14.76 7.53 3.60
CA ARG A 120 14.46 8.87 3.09
C ARG A 120 14.18 8.86 1.59
N ASP A 121 14.90 8.00 0.86
CA ASP A 121 14.73 7.81 -0.57
C ASP A 121 14.30 6.36 -0.87
N PRO A 122 13.02 6.13 -1.20
CA PRO A 122 12.53 4.82 -1.59
C PRO A 122 12.81 4.48 -3.07
N PHE A 123 13.47 5.36 -3.84
CA PHE A 123 13.69 5.20 -5.28
C PHE A 123 15.11 4.80 -5.67
N THR A 124 16.00 4.63 -4.69
CA THR A 124 17.34 4.07 -4.92
C THR A 124 17.38 2.58 -4.55
N ALA A 125 17.75 1.73 -5.51
CA ALA A 125 17.90 0.29 -5.30
C ALA A 125 19.05 -0.05 -4.35
N PRO A 126 18.97 -1.13 -3.55
CA PRO A 126 20.11 -1.63 -2.80
C PRO A 126 21.18 -2.22 -3.73
N GLU A 127 22.39 -2.41 -3.21
CA GLU A 127 23.46 -3.05 -3.98
C GLU A 127 23.35 -4.59 -3.93
N PRO A 128 23.61 -5.30 -5.06
CA PRO A 128 23.67 -6.75 -5.07
C PRO A 128 24.71 -7.29 -4.09
N ARG A 129 24.35 -8.37 -3.37
CA ARG A 129 25.26 -9.06 -2.47
C ARG A 129 25.92 -10.24 -3.21
N PRO A 130 27.26 -10.36 -3.20
CA PRO A 130 27.97 -11.35 -4.03
C PRO A 130 27.65 -12.81 -3.68
N ASN A 131 27.20 -13.08 -2.45
CA ASN A 131 26.88 -14.41 -1.95
C ASN A 131 25.37 -14.71 -1.92
N THR A 132 24.54 -13.90 -2.56
CA THR A 132 23.10 -14.15 -2.67
C THR A 132 22.79 -14.81 -4.01
N LEU A 133 21.98 -15.87 -3.97
CA LEU A 133 21.42 -16.51 -5.17
C LEU A 133 19.97 -16.02 -5.35
N PRO A 134 19.48 -15.83 -6.58
CA PRO A 134 20.25 -15.81 -7.83
C PRO A 134 21.25 -14.65 -7.88
N ARG A 135 22.36 -14.81 -8.62
CA ARG A 135 23.43 -13.80 -8.71
C ARG A 135 23.07 -12.55 -9.52
N ARG A 136 22.05 -12.66 -10.38
CA ARG A 136 21.59 -11.61 -11.30
C ARG A 136 20.08 -11.60 -11.36
N GLY A 137 19.53 -10.45 -11.71
CA GLY A 137 18.13 -10.27 -12.04
C GLY A 137 17.76 -10.87 -13.40
N ILE A 138 16.47 -10.89 -13.71
CA ILE A 138 15.97 -11.37 -15.01
C ILE A 138 15.29 -10.30 -15.86
N LEU A 139 14.99 -9.12 -15.32
CA LEU A 139 14.30 -8.05 -16.05
C LEU A 139 15.23 -7.29 -17.00
N ARG A 140 16.53 -7.24 -16.71
CA ARG A 140 17.54 -6.54 -17.52
C ARG A 140 18.73 -7.45 -17.77
N GLN A 141 18.56 -8.46 -18.63
CA GLN A 141 19.68 -9.29 -19.08
C GLN A 141 20.35 -8.66 -20.31
N GLU A 142 21.63 -8.31 -20.19
CA GLU A 142 22.45 -7.87 -21.32
C GLU A 142 22.53 -8.98 -22.38
N GLY A 143 22.17 -8.66 -23.63
CA GLY A 143 22.08 -9.63 -24.72
C GLY A 143 20.82 -10.51 -24.71
N GLY A 144 19.88 -10.26 -23.79
CA GLY A 144 18.59 -10.95 -23.73
C GLY A 144 17.55 -10.42 -24.71
N ASP A 145 16.41 -11.11 -24.78
CA ASP A 145 15.25 -10.72 -25.58
C ASP A 145 14.73 -9.33 -25.17
N LEU A 146 14.78 -8.37 -26.10
CA LEU A 146 14.26 -7.00 -25.91
C LEU A 146 12.79 -6.98 -25.52
N SER A 147 12.01 -8.02 -25.86
CA SER A 147 10.61 -8.16 -25.47
C SER A 147 10.42 -8.27 -23.94
N ARG A 148 11.47 -8.72 -23.23
CA ARG A 148 11.50 -8.87 -21.77
C ARG A 148 12.00 -7.64 -21.02
N LEU A 149 12.32 -6.54 -21.69
CA LEU A 149 12.56 -5.27 -21.02
C LEU A 149 11.26 -4.65 -20.51
N LEU A 150 11.31 -4.01 -19.34
CA LEU A 150 10.17 -3.28 -18.83
C LEU A 150 10.01 -1.95 -19.58
N PRO A 151 8.83 -1.64 -20.13
CA PRO A 151 8.58 -0.31 -20.67
C PRO A 151 8.47 0.71 -19.55
N TYR A 152 8.57 2.00 -19.86
CA TYR A 152 8.25 3.04 -18.89
C TYR A 152 6.75 3.01 -18.56
N ARG A 153 6.41 3.07 -17.27
CA ARG A 153 5.02 3.20 -16.84
C ARG A 153 4.48 4.59 -17.26
N PRO A 154 3.35 4.67 -17.97
CA PRO A 154 2.80 5.96 -18.41
C PRO A 154 2.33 6.83 -17.23
N GLY A 155 2.72 8.11 -17.25
CA GLY A 155 2.29 9.13 -16.30
C GLY A 155 3.19 9.26 -15.06
N PRO A 156 2.81 10.14 -14.11
CA PRO A 156 3.53 10.30 -12.86
C PRO A 156 3.42 9.06 -11.98
N ARG A 157 4.34 8.91 -11.02
CA ARG A 157 4.22 7.86 -10.00
C ARG A 157 2.99 8.07 -9.12
N PRO A 158 2.34 6.99 -8.65
CA PRO A 158 1.30 7.08 -7.65
C PRO A 158 1.82 7.69 -6.34
N HIS A 159 0.93 8.40 -5.66
CA HIS A 159 1.17 8.83 -4.29
C HIS A 159 1.02 7.65 -3.34
N VAL A 160 1.97 7.51 -2.42
CA VAL A 160 1.99 6.42 -1.44
C VAL A 160 2.15 7.00 -0.04
N ALA A 161 1.39 6.47 0.91
CA ALA A 161 1.47 6.86 2.32
C ALA A 161 1.57 5.65 3.25
N GLY A 162 2.03 5.93 4.47
CA GLY A 162 2.24 4.91 5.49
C GLY A 162 3.54 4.12 5.31
N ILE A 163 3.83 3.30 6.32
CA ILE A 163 4.98 2.39 6.34
C ILE A 163 4.61 0.96 6.76
N ALA A 164 3.47 0.77 7.43
CA ALA A 164 2.90 -0.52 7.84
C ALA A 164 1.57 -0.25 8.58
N PRO A 165 0.41 -0.21 7.90
CA PRO A 165 0.25 -0.45 6.45
C PRO A 165 0.90 0.63 5.59
N GLN A 166 1.34 0.24 4.39
CA GLN A 166 1.76 1.14 3.31
C GLN A 166 0.70 1.04 2.20
N ARG A 167 0.27 2.18 1.66
CA ARG A 167 -0.85 2.25 0.71
C ARG A 167 -0.62 3.21 -0.43
N GLN A 168 -1.06 2.79 -1.61
CA GLN A 168 -1.21 3.62 -2.80
C GLN A 168 -2.51 4.43 -2.67
N LEU A 169 -2.42 5.75 -2.81
CA LEU A 169 -3.53 6.67 -2.56
C LEU A 169 -4.31 7.04 -3.83
N ASP A 170 -3.67 6.95 -4.99
CA ASP A 170 -4.25 7.28 -6.28
C ASP A 170 -3.84 6.25 -7.36
N GLN A 171 -4.34 6.42 -8.58
CA GLN A 171 -4.06 5.50 -9.70
C GLN A 171 -4.35 4.02 -9.37
N HIS A 172 -5.40 3.77 -8.58
CA HIS A 172 -5.82 2.44 -8.13
C HIS A 172 -6.06 1.51 -9.32
N GLY A 173 -5.74 0.23 -9.14
CA GLY A 173 -6.08 -0.78 -10.13
C GLY A 173 -7.60 -0.96 -10.19
N THR A 174 -8.15 -1.28 -11.36
CA THR A 174 -9.60 -1.52 -11.45
C THR A 174 -9.95 -2.88 -10.85
N VAL A 175 -11.17 -3.00 -10.31
CA VAL A 175 -11.66 -4.23 -9.68
C VAL A 175 -11.53 -5.46 -10.60
N PRO A 176 -11.86 -5.40 -11.91
CA PRO A 176 -11.61 -6.49 -12.84
C PRO A 176 -10.14 -6.95 -12.90
N HIS A 177 -9.18 -6.02 -12.98
CA HIS A 177 -7.75 -6.36 -13.04
C HIS A 177 -7.22 -6.91 -11.71
N TYR A 178 -7.74 -6.42 -10.58
CA TYR A 178 -7.47 -7.00 -9.26
C TYR A 178 -7.93 -8.47 -9.18
N HIS A 179 -9.14 -8.78 -9.63
CA HIS A 179 -9.64 -10.16 -9.67
C HIS A 179 -8.88 -11.03 -10.66
N ALA A 180 -8.54 -10.51 -11.84
CA ALA A 180 -7.74 -11.21 -12.84
C ALA A 180 -6.35 -11.56 -12.28
N LEU A 181 -5.69 -10.62 -11.58
CA LEU A 181 -4.42 -10.83 -10.91
C LEU A 181 -4.51 -11.92 -9.84
N ARG A 182 -5.52 -11.84 -8.95
CA ARG A 182 -5.72 -12.87 -7.91
C ARG A 182 -6.00 -14.25 -8.49
N THR A 183 -6.82 -14.31 -9.54
CA THR A 183 -7.13 -15.57 -10.24
C THR A 183 -5.89 -16.14 -10.90
N THR A 184 -5.08 -15.31 -11.54
CA THR A 184 -3.79 -15.68 -12.13
C THR A 184 -2.87 -16.33 -11.10
N LEU A 185 -2.72 -15.72 -9.91
CA LEU A 185 -1.89 -16.28 -8.83
C LEU A 185 -2.45 -17.59 -8.27
N LYS A 186 -3.77 -17.69 -8.07
CA LYS A 186 -4.43 -18.92 -7.63
C LYS A 186 -4.21 -20.05 -8.64
N LYS A 187 -4.40 -19.76 -9.93
CA LYS A 187 -4.21 -20.74 -11.01
C LYS A 187 -2.75 -21.21 -11.09
N LEU A 188 -1.78 -20.30 -11.00
CA LEU A 188 -0.36 -20.64 -10.96
C LEU A 188 -0.04 -21.66 -9.86
N ALA A 189 -0.60 -21.44 -8.66
CA ALA A 189 -0.42 -22.35 -7.52
C ALA A 189 -1.10 -23.71 -7.72
N VAL A 190 -2.32 -23.72 -8.27
CA VAL A 190 -3.06 -24.96 -8.56
C VAL A 190 -2.41 -25.77 -9.67
N THR A 191 -1.85 -25.12 -10.69
CA THR A 191 -1.13 -25.79 -11.78
C THR A 191 0.22 -26.36 -11.33
N ASN A 192 0.85 -25.76 -10.32
CA ASN A 192 2.17 -26.17 -9.81
C ASN A 192 2.18 -26.40 -8.29
N PRO A 193 1.36 -27.31 -7.75
CA PRO A 193 1.11 -27.42 -6.30
C PRO A 193 2.33 -27.91 -5.50
N ALA A 194 3.25 -28.62 -6.16
CA ALA A 194 4.53 -29.03 -5.57
C ALA A 194 5.48 -27.84 -5.32
N ARG A 195 5.29 -26.73 -6.06
CA ARG A 195 6.20 -25.58 -6.04
C ARG A 195 5.61 -24.38 -5.32
N PHE A 196 4.31 -24.15 -5.50
CA PHE A 196 3.64 -22.95 -5.03
C PHE A 196 2.38 -23.26 -4.21
N GLY A 197 1.97 -22.30 -3.40
CA GLY A 197 0.71 -22.31 -2.68
C GLY A 197 0.18 -20.88 -2.52
N THR A 198 -1.12 -20.74 -2.28
CA THR A 198 -1.72 -19.46 -1.90
C THR A 198 -2.24 -19.52 -0.47
N ALA A 199 -2.08 -18.42 0.26
CA ALA A 199 -2.58 -18.26 1.61
C ALA A 199 -2.76 -16.76 1.91
N ARG A 200 -3.25 -16.43 3.12
CA ARG A 200 -3.25 -15.06 3.62
C ARG A 200 -1.80 -14.60 3.81
N SER A 201 -1.46 -13.38 3.36
CA SER A 201 -0.10 -12.83 3.55
C SER A 201 0.27 -12.82 5.03
N CYS A 202 1.52 -13.15 5.35
CA CYS A 202 2.02 -13.11 6.72
C CYS A 202 2.62 -11.75 7.10
N LEU A 203 3.10 -10.97 6.13
CA LEU A 203 3.56 -9.60 6.35
C LEU A 203 2.38 -8.63 6.47
N GLU A 204 1.46 -8.67 5.51
CA GLU A 204 0.29 -7.79 5.50
C GLU A 204 -0.80 -8.26 6.46
N LYS A 205 -0.78 -9.56 6.81
CA LYS A 205 -1.83 -10.22 7.58
C LYS A 205 -3.20 -10.05 6.94
N HIS A 206 -3.32 -9.70 5.67
CA HIS A 206 -4.55 -9.55 4.89
C HIS A 206 -4.20 -9.82 3.41
N GLY A 207 -5.19 -9.92 2.54
CA GLY A 207 -4.94 -10.16 1.11
C GLY A 207 -4.43 -11.54 0.75
N LEU A 208 -4.40 -11.79 -0.56
CA LEU A 208 -3.89 -13.02 -1.16
C LEU A 208 -2.36 -12.94 -1.28
N GLY A 209 -1.65 -13.89 -0.65
CA GLY A 209 -0.23 -14.12 -0.83
C GLY A 209 0.06 -15.36 -1.68
N LEU A 210 1.08 -15.27 -2.53
CA LEU A 210 1.70 -16.39 -3.23
C LEU A 210 2.96 -16.83 -2.47
N PHE A 211 3.08 -18.13 -2.21
CA PHE A 211 4.17 -18.71 -1.43
C PHE A 211 4.92 -19.78 -2.21
N ALA A 212 6.24 -19.83 -2.08
CA ALA A 212 7.09 -20.93 -2.52
C ALA A 212 7.13 -22.03 -1.45
N ARG A 213 7.06 -23.30 -1.87
CA ARG A 213 7.22 -24.46 -0.99
C ARG A 213 8.69 -24.68 -0.59
N HIS A 214 9.60 -24.39 -1.51
CA HIS A 214 11.05 -24.57 -1.34
C HIS A 214 11.81 -23.27 -1.68
N PRO A 215 11.63 -22.20 -0.88
CA PRO A 215 12.31 -20.92 -1.11
C PRO A 215 13.81 -21.03 -0.83
N LEU A 216 14.62 -20.47 -1.73
CA LEU A 216 16.05 -20.19 -1.49
C LEU A 216 16.21 -18.93 -0.65
N ASN A 217 15.51 -17.85 -1.02
CA ASN A 217 15.46 -16.62 -0.26
C ASN A 217 14.18 -16.58 0.57
N VAL A 218 14.31 -16.93 1.85
CA VAL A 218 13.16 -17.01 2.77
C VAL A 218 12.82 -15.62 3.31
N SER A 219 11.66 -15.12 2.90
CA SER A 219 10.95 -14.06 3.60
C SER A 219 9.60 -14.61 4.02
N CYS A 220 9.27 -14.52 5.31
CA CYS A 220 7.94 -14.82 5.84
C CYS A 220 7.37 -16.15 5.30
N ASN A 221 7.96 -17.28 5.69
CA ASN A 221 7.57 -18.63 5.24
C ASN A 221 7.57 -18.85 3.71
N GLY A 222 8.40 -18.09 2.97
CA GLY A 222 8.52 -18.24 1.52
C GLY A 222 7.53 -17.41 0.72
N GLU A 223 6.96 -16.35 1.31
CA GLU A 223 6.10 -15.41 0.60
C GLU A 223 6.85 -14.72 -0.54
N ILE A 224 6.36 -14.93 -1.77
CA ILE A 224 6.90 -14.34 -2.99
C ILE A 224 6.34 -12.94 -3.18
N CYS A 225 5.02 -12.83 -3.14
CA CYS A 225 4.29 -11.58 -3.25
C CYS A 225 2.95 -11.67 -2.53
N HIS A 226 2.36 -10.53 -2.24
CA HIS A 226 0.96 -10.42 -1.86
C HIS A 226 0.29 -9.21 -2.49
N VAL A 227 -1.02 -9.32 -2.66
CA VAL A 227 -1.89 -8.27 -3.22
C VAL A 227 -2.68 -7.63 -2.10
N HIS A 228 -2.69 -6.29 -2.05
CA HIS A 228 -3.54 -5.53 -1.13
C HIS A 228 -4.98 -5.53 -1.62
N ASP A 229 -5.92 -5.78 -0.71
CA ASP A 229 -7.34 -5.78 -1.03
C ASP A 229 -7.90 -4.34 -1.16
N SER A 230 -7.26 -3.35 -0.54
CA SER A 230 -7.75 -1.97 -0.46
C SER A 230 -7.38 -1.07 -1.63
N ASP A 231 -6.16 -1.20 -2.17
CA ASP A 231 -5.62 -0.33 -3.23
C ASP A 231 -5.09 -1.12 -4.44
N HIS A 232 -5.17 -2.45 -4.37
CA HIS A 232 -4.74 -3.41 -5.39
C HIS A 232 -3.24 -3.36 -5.73
N SER A 233 -2.45 -2.66 -4.94
CA SER A 233 -0.99 -2.66 -5.05
C SER A 233 -0.42 -3.97 -4.49
N LEU A 234 0.87 -4.20 -4.70
CA LEU A 234 1.53 -5.43 -4.28
C LEU A 234 2.78 -5.14 -3.49
N HIS A 235 3.11 -6.04 -2.57
CA HIS A 235 4.49 -6.18 -2.12
C HIS A 235 5.10 -7.50 -2.53
N MET A 236 6.41 -7.47 -2.78
CA MET A 236 7.20 -8.63 -3.15
C MET A 236 8.69 -8.42 -2.87
N ASN A 237 9.45 -9.51 -2.93
CA ASN A 237 10.91 -9.48 -2.85
C ASN A 237 11.51 -9.66 -4.24
N LEU A 238 12.44 -8.79 -4.62
CA LEU A 238 13.10 -8.82 -5.93
C LEU A 238 14.62 -8.83 -5.79
N HIS A 239 15.32 -9.37 -6.79
CA HIS A 239 16.77 -9.21 -6.86
C HIS A 239 17.13 -7.71 -6.98
N PRO A 240 18.22 -7.21 -6.36
CA PRO A 240 18.57 -5.78 -6.42
C PRO A 240 18.71 -5.20 -7.83
N GLU A 241 19.13 -6.00 -8.82
CA GLU A 241 19.12 -5.59 -10.25
C GLU A 241 17.71 -5.40 -10.81
N ASP A 242 16.76 -6.25 -10.43
CA ASP A 242 15.35 -6.16 -10.85
C ASP A 242 14.65 -5.00 -10.13
N ILE A 243 14.98 -4.75 -8.85
CA ILE A 243 14.55 -3.55 -8.13
C ILE A 243 14.98 -2.31 -8.91
N ARG A 244 16.25 -2.22 -9.30
CA ARG A 244 16.77 -1.08 -10.05
C ARG A 244 15.98 -0.83 -11.34
N GLU A 245 15.62 -1.89 -12.07
CA GLU A 245 14.82 -1.77 -13.29
C GLU A 245 13.38 -1.34 -13.01
N VAL A 246 12.70 -1.98 -12.04
CA VAL A 246 11.33 -1.62 -11.61
C VAL A 246 11.24 -0.17 -11.17
N LEU A 247 12.21 0.29 -10.36
CA LEU A 247 12.31 1.67 -9.92
C LEU A 247 12.58 2.58 -11.11
N ALA A 248 13.59 2.33 -11.93
CA ALA A 248 13.94 3.18 -13.07
C ALA A 248 12.78 3.36 -14.07
N LYS A 249 11.97 2.32 -14.27
CA LYS A 249 10.86 2.30 -15.23
C LYS A 249 9.52 2.79 -14.67
N GLY A 250 9.43 3.13 -13.39
CA GLY A 250 8.22 3.72 -12.83
C GLY A 250 7.20 2.74 -12.26
N TRP A 251 7.54 1.46 -12.11
CA TRP A 251 6.59 0.40 -11.73
C TRP A 251 6.43 0.19 -10.22
N GLY A 252 7.30 0.78 -9.41
CA GLY A 252 7.22 0.64 -7.97
C GLY A 252 8.15 1.57 -7.20
N GLN A 253 8.18 1.35 -5.89
CA GLN A 253 9.07 2.01 -4.93
C GLN A 253 9.48 1.02 -3.84
N ARG A 254 10.62 1.24 -3.19
CA ARG A 254 11.01 0.40 -2.04
C ARG A 254 10.07 0.63 -0.87
N HIS A 255 9.90 -0.41 -0.06
CA HIS A 255 9.20 -0.25 1.22
C HIS A 255 10.07 0.62 2.15
N PRO A 256 9.53 1.62 2.87
CA PRO A 256 10.32 2.53 3.69
C PRO A 256 11.17 1.84 4.77
N LEU A 257 10.75 0.66 5.21
CA LEU A 257 11.49 -0.18 6.17
C LEU A 257 12.44 -1.21 5.52
N ALA A 258 12.57 -1.23 4.20
CA ALA A 258 13.39 -2.21 3.47
C ALA A 258 14.87 -1.84 3.46
N TRP A 259 15.51 -1.78 4.62
CA TRP A 259 16.94 -1.51 4.74
C TRP A 259 17.53 -2.20 5.96
N LYS A 260 18.87 -2.28 5.99
CA LYS A 260 19.61 -2.89 7.09
C LYS A 260 20.42 -1.88 7.86
N GLY A 261 20.07 -1.72 9.13
CA GLY A 261 20.80 -0.90 10.09
C GLY A 261 21.59 -1.74 11.07
N ARG A 262 22.67 -1.15 11.62
CA ARG A 262 23.41 -1.74 12.74
C ARG A 262 22.67 -1.59 14.07
N LEU A 263 21.94 -0.49 14.26
CA LEU A 263 21.27 -0.14 15.52
C LEU A 263 19.84 -0.67 15.61
N VAL A 264 19.11 -0.69 14.48
CA VAL A 264 17.69 -1.06 14.45
C VAL A 264 17.48 -2.15 13.42
N ARG A 265 16.86 -3.25 13.84
CA ARG A 265 16.47 -4.35 12.96
C ARG A 265 15.09 -4.07 12.36
N MET A 266 15.02 -3.98 11.05
CA MET A 266 13.77 -3.78 10.33
C MET A 266 12.95 -5.08 10.20
N PRO A 267 11.61 -4.99 10.17
CA PRO A 267 10.72 -6.15 10.12
C PRO A 267 10.61 -6.78 8.71
N VAL A 268 11.11 -6.10 7.68
CA VAL A 268 11.06 -6.53 6.28
C VAL A 268 12.49 -6.61 5.72
N PRO A 269 12.73 -7.48 4.71
CA PRO A 269 14.04 -7.56 4.06
C PRO A 269 14.35 -6.31 3.23
N GLU A 270 15.62 -6.16 2.87
CA GLU A 270 16.11 -4.99 2.12
C GLU A 270 15.62 -4.98 0.66
N GLU A 271 15.26 -6.16 0.18
CA GLU A 271 14.77 -6.46 -1.16
C GLU A 271 13.25 -6.26 -1.30
N PHE A 272 12.59 -5.79 -0.25
CA PHE A 272 11.14 -5.64 -0.21
C PHE A 272 10.69 -4.36 -0.92
N VAL A 273 9.86 -4.54 -1.94
CA VAL A 273 9.36 -3.44 -2.78
C VAL A 273 7.83 -3.42 -2.80
N MET A 274 7.29 -2.24 -3.06
CA MET A 274 5.91 -2.03 -3.45
C MET A 274 5.85 -1.90 -4.97
N VAL A 275 5.02 -2.71 -5.62
CA VAL A 275 4.69 -2.58 -7.05
C VAL A 275 3.30 -1.99 -7.16
N TYR A 276 3.15 -1.00 -8.04
CA TYR A 276 1.89 -0.28 -8.19
C TYR A 276 0.80 -1.14 -8.83
N ALA A 277 -0.45 -0.84 -8.47
CA ALA A 277 -1.61 -1.55 -8.96
C ALA A 277 -1.75 -1.44 -10.50
N PRO A 278 -2.09 -2.53 -11.22
CA PRO A 278 -2.31 -2.50 -12.66
C PRO A 278 -3.63 -1.80 -13.00
N ARG A 279 -3.58 -0.81 -13.90
CA ARG A 279 -4.76 -0.03 -14.33
C ARG A 279 -5.51 -0.65 -15.49
N ASP A 280 -4.81 -1.43 -16.32
CA ASP A 280 -5.33 -2.02 -17.55
C ASP A 280 -4.65 -3.38 -17.85
N ASP A 281 -5.09 -4.04 -18.94
CA ASP A 281 -4.58 -5.34 -19.37
C ASP A 281 -3.08 -5.32 -19.72
N HIS A 282 -2.57 -4.17 -20.18
CA HIS A 282 -1.16 -4.02 -20.52
C HIS A 282 -0.31 -3.95 -19.24
N GLU A 283 -0.72 -3.13 -18.27
CA GLU A 283 -0.08 -3.05 -16.97
C GLU A 283 -0.17 -4.37 -16.21
N LEU A 284 -1.30 -5.09 -16.29
CA LEU A 284 -1.47 -6.39 -15.65
C LEU A 284 -0.41 -7.40 -16.14
N LYS A 285 -0.17 -7.47 -17.46
CA LYS A 285 0.88 -8.33 -18.03
C LYS A 285 2.27 -7.96 -17.53
N ILE A 286 2.54 -6.66 -17.37
CA ILE A 286 3.83 -6.17 -16.89
C ILE A 286 4.01 -6.49 -15.40
N VAL A 287 2.97 -6.28 -14.58
CA VAL A 287 2.97 -6.67 -13.17
C VAL A 287 3.21 -8.17 -13.03
N CYS A 288 2.58 -9.01 -13.85
CA CYS A 288 2.86 -10.45 -13.87
C CYS A 288 4.33 -10.76 -14.19
N ARG A 289 4.96 -10.07 -15.16
CA ARG A 289 6.40 -10.21 -15.43
C ARG A 289 7.30 -9.80 -14.26
N ILE A 290 6.89 -8.80 -13.49
CA ILE A 290 7.61 -8.43 -12.25
C ILE A 290 7.43 -9.53 -11.19
N ILE A 291 6.26 -10.17 -11.11
CA ILE A 291 6.02 -11.33 -10.24
C ILE A 291 6.89 -12.52 -10.67
N GLU A 292 7.09 -12.75 -11.96
CA GLU A 292 8.05 -13.75 -12.46
C GLU A 292 9.48 -13.47 -11.95
N ALA A 293 9.88 -12.20 -11.90
CA ALA A 293 11.16 -11.79 -11.30
C ALA A 293 11.21 -12.01 -9.78
N ALA A 294 10.07 -11.84 -9.09
CA ALA A 294 9.97 -12.20 -7.66
C ALA A 294 10.09 -13.71 -7.44
N ILE A 295 9.44 -14.53 -8.28
CA ILE A 295 9.58 -15.99 -8.26
C ILE A 295 11.05 -16.35 -8.50
N TRP A 296 11.68 -15.78 -9.54
CA TRP A 296 13.10 -15.97 -9.82
C TRP A 296 13.97 -15.65 -8.61
N TYR A 297 13.73 -14.51 -7.94
CA TYR A 297 14.50 -14.16 -6.75
C TYR A 297 14.28 -15.16 -5.60
N VAL A 298 13.05 -15.61 -5.36
CA VAL A 298 12.74 -16.48 -4.23
C VAL A 298 13.18 -17.93 -4.44
N VAL A 299 13.04 -18.49 -5.65
CA VAL A 299 13.32 -19.92 -5.92
C VAL A 299 14.47 -20.17 -6.92
N SER A 300 15.04 -19.13 -7.54
CA SER A 300 16.09 -19.23 -8.59
C SER A 300 15.72 -20.12 -9.79
N GLU A 301 14.43 -20.21 -10.10
CA GLU A 301 13.91 -20.95 -11.23
C GLU A 301 12.99 -20.05 -12.05
N ARG A 302 13.09 -20.12 -13.38
CA ARG A 302 12.21 -19.35 -14.26
C ARG A 302 10.81 -19.93 -14.22
N THR A 303 9.82 -19.07 -14.31
CA THR A 303 8.39 -19.44 -14.35
C THR A 303 7.70 -18.41 -15.21
N ASP A 304 6.98 -18.88 -16.22
CA ASP A 304 6.18 -18.01 -17.09
C ASP A 304 4.72 -18.06 -16.61
N ILE A 305 4.13 -16.88 -16.39
CA ILE A 305 2.78 -16.73 -15.89
C ILE A 305 1.82 -16.53 -17.06
N GLN A 306 0.82 -17.41 -17.17
CA GLN A 306 -0.31 -17.22 -18.09
C GLN A 306 -1.31 -16.24 -17.46
N VAL A 307 -1.36 -15.02 -17.99
CA VAL A 307 -2.17 -13.92 -17.45
C VAL A 307 -3.64 -14.12 -17.79
N GLU A 308 -4.50 -14.14 -16.77
CA GLU A 308 -5.95 -14.15 -16.95
C GLU A 308 -6.44 -12.79 -17.46
N ARG A 309 -7.45 -12.80 -18.33
CA ARG A 309 -8.06 -11.56 -18.82
C ARG A 309 -8.94 -10.95 -17.75
N ALA A 310 -8.92 -9.62 -17.62
CA ALA A 310 -9.96 -8.92 -16.90
C ALA A 310 -11.29 -9.11 -17.65
N ALA A 311 -12.31 -9.63 -16.96
CA ALA A 311 -13.66 -9.81 -17.46
C ALA A 311 -14.58 -8.70 -16.95
#